data_AF-A0A382GDD3-F1
#
_entry.id   AF-A0A382GDD3-F1
#
_cell.length_a   1.000
_cell.length_b   1.000
_cell.length_c   1.000
_cell.angle_alpha   90.00
_cell.angle_beta   90.00
_cell.angle_gamma   90.00
#
_symmetry.space_group_name_H-M   'P 1'
#
loop_
_entity.id
_entity.type
_entity.pdbx_description
1 polymer ?
#
loop_
_entity_poly.entity_id
_entity_poly.type
_entity_poly.pdbx_seq_one_letter_code
_entity_poly.pdbx_strand_id
1 'polypeptide(L)'
;RLINKKPLVLTEKVLDLGGWKFSSFINDEFTFYDAIVSISDGISLCIHANDNWHEYPKSLIEKLSKKIVEVGGADKSYFLVQLGVADSFPINYSVLSDEECLGILEERIDNYGNAFTKNITNLCLDSAFIYANQTTYSYPSFRSLEKTPYEMVQSFLEKSNLPIEQLLPGQVINCDKKKEVRQENEISLFSFCLNTFLTKARKFTKKDNLFFKVNKEDCESEGVCYYTDMVNWQRILIGELTLESITIGGLGSVTKPKDSNISDLHHSITKFSYMAQAQIKKLGLGYYDLTNE
;
A
#
# COMPACT_ATOMS: atom_id res chain seq x y z
N ARG A 1 -3.74 8.78 14.33
CA ARG A 1 -5.14 9.22 14.59
C ARG A 1 -6.04 8.07 15.12
N LEU A 2 -5.60 7.25 16.08
CA LEU A 2 -6.40 6.16 16.66
C LEU A 2 -6.50 6.21 18.20
N ILE A 3 -5.98 7.28 18.83
CA ILE A 3 -6.03 7.43 20.29
C ILE A 3 -7.49 7.65 20.70
N ASN A 4 -7.98 6.86 21.66
CA ASN A 4 -9.33 6.86 22.25
C ASN A 4 -10.49 6.25 21.45
N LYS A 5 -10.25 5.53 20.34
CA LYS A 5 -11.30 4.74 19.67
C LYS A 5 -11.26 3.29 20.15
N LYS A 6 -12.38 2.76 20.66
CA LYS A 6 -12.51 1.33 20.96
C LYS A 6 -12.77 0.57 19.65
N PRO A 7 -12.06 -0.56 19.41
CA PRO A 7 -12.36 -1.40 18.26
C PRO A 7 -13.77 -1.99 18.41
N LEU A 8 -14.51 -2.06 17.30
CA LEU A 8 -15.78 -2.77 17.23
C LEU A 8 -15.49 -4.21 16.78
N VAL A 9 -16.03 -5.17 17.52
CA VAL A 9 -15.94 -6.58 17.16
C VAL A 9 -17.15 -6.93 16.30
N LEU A 10 -16.90 -7.34 15.07
CA LEU A 10 -17.93 -7.87 14.18
C LEU A 10 -18.10 -9.38 14.44
N THR A 11 -19.32 -9.85 14.27
CA THR A 11 -19.67 -11.28 14.34
C THR A 11 -20.64 -11.59 13.19
N GLU A 12 -21.15 -12.81 13.12
CA GLU A 12 -22.22 -13.15 12.16
C GLU A 12 -23.53 -12.38 12.42
N LYS A 13 -23.70 -11.83 13.64
CA LYS A 13 -24.85 -10.95 13.95
C LYS A 13 -24.69 -9.61 13.25
N VAL A 14 -25.76 -9.17 12.60
CA VAL A 14 -25.82 -7.88 11.92
C VAL A 14 -25.64 -6.75 12.94
N LEU A 15 -24.62 -5.93 12.70
CA LEU A 15 -24.42 -4.65 13.38
C LEU A 15 -24.88 -3.53 12.43
N ASP A 16 -25.86 -2.74 12.84
CA ASP A 16 -26.33 -1.57 12.10
C ASP A 16 -25.66 -0.30 12.63
N LEU A 17 -24.99 0.44 11.74
CA LEU A 17 -24.35 1.72 12.04
C LEU A 17 -24.77 2.74 10.98
N GLY A 18 -25.81 3.52 11.29
CA GLY A 18 -26.24 4.62 10.44
C GLY A 18 -26.75 4.16 9.07
N GLY A 19 -27.49 3.05 9.03
CA GLY A 19 -28.05 2.48 7.80
C GLY A 19 -27.12 1.50 7.09
N TRP A 20 -25.87 1.38 7.56
CA TRP A 20 -24.92 0.37 7.08
C TRP A 20 -24.97 -0.87 7.98
N LYS A 21 -25.16 -2.02 7.35
CA LYS A 21 -25.21 -3.33 7.99
C LYS A 21 -23.89 -4.06 7.79
N PHE A 22 -23.28 -4.44 8.91
CA PHE A 22 -22.02 -5.16 8.96
C PHE A 22 -22.23 -6.56 9.52
N SER A 23 -21.56 -7.55 8.95
CA SER A 23 -21.43 -8.89 9.54
C SER A 23 -20.08 -9.48 9.17
N SER A 24 -19.61 -10.41 9.97
CA SER A 24 -18.32 -11.07 9.78
C SER A 24 -18.50 -12.57 9.83
N PHE A 25 -17.82 -13.26 8.93
CA PHE A 25 -17.81 -14.70 8.76
C PHE A 25 -16.38 -15.20 8.79
N ILE A 26 -16.19 -16.48 9.14
CA ILE A 26 -14.88 -17.14 9.17
C ILE A 26 -14.97 -18.36 8.27
N ASN A 27 -13.91 -18.60 7.49
CA ASN A 27 -13.71 -19.87 6.81
C ASN A 27 -12.98 -20.82 7.79
N ASP A 28 -13.75 -21.62 8.50
CA ASP A 28 -13.28 -22.52 9.56
C ASP A 28 -12.43 -23.70 9.04
N GLU A 29 -12.43 -23.96 7.74
CA GLU A 29 -11.59 -24.98 7.10
C GLU A 29 -10.20 -24.46 6.69
N PHE A 30 -9.98 -23.13 6.71
CA PHE A 30 -8.69 -22.53 6.35
C PHE A 30 -8.03 -21.80 7.51
N THR A 31 -8.66 -20.73 8.01
CA THR A 31 -8.06 -19.82 8.99
C THR A 31 -9.13 -19.28 9.93
N PHE A 32 -8.82 -19.27 11.22
CA PHE A 32 -9.64 -18.59 12.23
C PHE A 32 -9.32 -17.09 12.35
N TYR A 33 -8.36 -16.59 11.55
CA TYR A 33 -7.82 -15.24 11.70
C TYR A 33 -8.33 -14.26 10.64
N ASP A 34 -8.54 -14.72 9.39
CA ASP A 34 -8.96 -13.84 8.30
C ASP A 34 -10.48 -13.86 8.11
N ALA A 35 -11.12 -12.82 8.64
CA ALA A 35 -12.55 -12.65 8.54
C ALA A 35 -12.99 -12.20 7.13
N ILE A 36 -14.09 -12.78 6.65
CA ILE A 36 -14.85 -12.29 5.51
C ILE A 36 -15.88 -11.31 6.06
N VAL A 37 -15.87 -10.07 5.58
CA VAL A 37 -16.76 -9.00 6.07
C VAL A 37 -17.80 -8.69 5.01
N SER A 38 -19.08 -8.78 5.37
CA SER A 38 -20.18 -8.25 4.56
C SER A 38 -20.52 -6.84 5.00
N ILE A 39 -20.65 -5.92 4.05
CA ILE A 39 -21.03 -4.52 4.25
C ILE A 39 -22.19 -4.23 3.30
N SER A 40 -23.33 -3.80 3.83
CA SER A 40 -24.52 -3.52 3.02
C SER A 40 -25.19 -2.21 3.44
N ASP A 41 -25.72 -1.46 2.48
CA ASP A 41 -26.60 -0.31 2.71
C ASP A 41 -28.10 -0.69 2.62
N GLY A 42 -28.40 -1.99 2.50
CA GLY A 42 -29.74 -2.52 2.27
C GLY A 42 -30.18 -2.59 0.81
N ILE A 43 -29.42 -2.01 -0.12
CA ILE A 43 -29.65 -2.04 -1.57
C ILE A 43 -28.55 -2.84 -2.28
N SER A 44 -27.32 -2.68 -1.83
CA SER A 44 -26.11 -3.30 -2.35
C SER A 44 -25.36 -4.05 -1.25
N LEU A 45 -24.50 -4.98 -1.65
CA LEU A 45 -23.69 -5.80 -0.76
C LEU A 45 -22.24 -5.86 -1.23
N CYS A 46 -21.30 -5.47 -0.38
CA CYS A 46 -19.89 -5.77 -0.53
C CYS A 46 -19.52 -6.96 0.37
N ILE A 47 -18.95 -8.01 -0.21
CA ILE A 47 -18.32 -9.13 0.47
C ILE A 47 -16.81 -8.95 0.31
N HIS A 48 -16.14 -8.59 1.41
CA HIS A 48 -14.72 -8.33 1.45
C HIS A 48 -13.98 -9.48 2.14
N ALA A 49 -13.18 -10.20 1.39
CA ALA A 49 -12.48 -11.43 1.78
C ALA A 49 -10.95 -11.24 1.67
N ASN A 50 -10.36 -10.57 2.66
CA ASN A 50 -8.90 -10.38 2.70
C ASN A 50 -8.18 -11.71 2.88
N ASP A 51 -7.21 -12.01 2.01
CA ASP A 51 -6.43 -13.26 1.98
C ASP A 51 -7.25 -14.56 2.09
N ASN A 52 -8.55 -14.50 1.75
CA ASN A 52 -9.50 -15.60 1.91
C ASN A 52 -9.93 -16.12 0.54
N TRP A 53 -8.95 -16.54 -0.26
CA TRP A 53 -9.10 -17.09 -1.61
C TRP A 53 -9.43 -18.59 -1.62
N HIS A 54 -9.22 -19.29 -0.51
CA HIS A 54 -9.48 -20.72 -0.35
C HIS A 54 -10.94 -21.05 -0.63
N GLU A 55 -11.20 -22.29 -1.08
CA GLU A 55 -12.56 -22.76 -1.33
C GLU A 55 -13.40 -22.67 -0.05
N TYR A 56 -14.62 -22.13 -0.16
CA TYR A 56 -15.49 -21.92 0.99
C TYR A 56 -16.32 -23.16 1.29
N PRO A 57 -16.44 -23.56 2.57
CA PRO A 57 -17.33 -24.64 2.95
C PRO A 57 -18.78 -24.28 2.61
N LYS A 58 -19.58 -25.32 2.37
CA LYS A 58 -20.99 -25.17 2.00
C LYS A 58 -21.78 -24.30 2.99
N SER A 59 -21.49 -24.43 4.28
CA SER A 59 -22.12 -23.63 5.34
C SER A 59 -21.85 -22.13 5.19
N LEU A 60 -20.63 -21.75 4.78
CA LEU A 60 -20.25 -20.37 4.53
C LEU A 60 -20.88 -19.84 3.23
N ILE A 61 -20.88 -20.66 2.16
CA ILE A 61 -21.59 -20.34 0.91
C ILE A 61 -23.07 -20.06 1.20
N GLU A 62 -23.76 -20.90 1.95
CA GLU A 62 -25.18 -20.71 2.29
C GLU A 62 -25.43 -19.40 3.04
N LYS A 63 -24.56 -19.05 4.01
CA LYS A 63 -24.66 -17.79 4.76
C LYS A 63 -24.46 -16.56 3.86
N LEU A 64 -23.46 -16.59 2.98
CA LEU A 64 -23.17 -15.49 2.06
C LEU A 64 -24.24 -15.37 0.96
N SER A 65 -24.69 -16.49 0.40
CA SER A 65 -25.77 -16.52 -0.59
C SER A 65 -27.07 -15.93 -0.04
N LYS A 66 -27.38 -16.15 1.25
CA LYS A 66 -28.51 -15.48 1.90
C LYS A 66 -28.36 -13.95 1.89
N LYS A 67 -27.15 -13.42 2.12
CA LYS A 67 -26.87 -11.98 2.04
C LYS A 67 -27.04 -11.43 0.63
N ILE A 68 -26.58 -12.17 -0.37
CA ILE A 68 -26.73 -11.82 -1.79
C ILE A 68 -28.22 -11.73 -2.15
N VAL A 69 -29.03 -12.71 -1.71
CA VAL A 69 -30.48 -12.69 -1.93
C VAL A 69 -31.17 -11.54 -1.18
N GLU A 70 -30.74 -11.20 0.03
CA GLU A 70 -31.29 -10.10 0.84
C GLU A 70 -31.20 -8.74 0.12
N VAL A 71 -30.17 -8.50 -0.70
CA VAL A 71 -30.03 -7.25 -1.48
C VAL A 71 -30.61 -7.34 -2.90
N GLY A 72 -31.08 -8.52 -3.30
CA GLY A 72 -31.78 -8.72 -4.58
C GLY A 72 -30.97 -9.40 -5.68
N GLY A 73 -29.78 -9.93 -5.38
CA GLY A 73 -29.04 -10.79 -6.32
C GLY A 73 -27.58 -10.37 -6.58
N ALA A 74 -26.99 -11.03 -7.57
CA ALA A 74 -25.59 -10.91 -7.97
C ALA A 74 -25.25 -9.57 -8.63
N ASP A 75 -26.22 -8.92 -9.27
CA ASP A 75 -26.08 -7.61 -9.91
C ASP A 75 -25.74 -6.51 -8.89
N LYS A 76 -26.26 -6.65 -7.66
CA LYS A 76 -26.07 -5.74 -6.52
C LYS A 76 -25.01 -6.20 -5.53
N SER A 77 -24.32 -7.29 -5.83
CA SER A 77 -23.32 -7.90 -4.96
C SER A 77 -21.92 -7.76 -5.55
N TYR A 78 -20.98 -7.39 -4.69
CA TYR A 78 -19.60 -7.08 -5.02
C TYR A 78 -18.69 -7.99 -4.19
N PHE A 79 -17.91 -8.83 -4.85
CA PHE A 79 -16.98 -9.72 -4.16
C PHE A 79 -15.55 -9.25 -4.37
N LEU A 80 -14.86 -8.92 -3.29
CA LEU A 80 -13.51 -8.39 -3.28
C LEU A 80 -12.61 -9.38 -2.53
N VAL A 81 -11.58 -9.90 -3.20
CA VAL A 81 -10.59 -10.80 -2.59
C VAL A 81 -9.17 -10.26 -2.77
N GLN A 82 -8.30 -10.44 -1.77
CA GLN A 82 -6.86 -10.29 -2.01
C GLN A 82 -6.34 -11.58 -2.65
N LEU A 83 -5.85 -11.49 -3.88
CA LEU A 83 -5.34 -12.63 -4.66
C LEU A 83 -3.90 -12.33 -5.07
N GLY A 84 -2.92 -12.95 -4.41
CA GLY A 84 -1.51 -12.71 -4.67
C GLY A 84 -0.58 -13.41 -3.67
N VAL A 85 0.73 -13.23 -3.86
CA VAL A 85 1.78 -13.86 -3.03
C VAL A 85 2.28 -12.86 -2.00
N ALA A 86 1.52 -12.66 -0.92
CA ALA A 86 1.80 -11.64 0.09
C ALA A 86 3.00 -11.97 1.00
N ASP A 87 3.36 -13.25 1.12
CA ASP A 87 4.42 -13.72 2.02
C ASP A 87 5.84 -13.68 1.44
N SER A 88 6.00 -13.21 0.20
CA SER A 88 7.28 -13.16 -0.53
C SER A 88 7.98 -14.52 -0.74
N PHE A 89 7.36 -15.64 -0.38
CA PHE A 89 7.85 -16.98 -0.71
C PHE A 89 7.33 -17.37 -2.10
N PRO A 90 8.16 -17.90 -3.01
CA PRO A 90 9.60 -18.19 -2.91
C PRO A 90 10.54 -17.05 -3.35
N ILE A 91 10.00 -15.88 -3.71
CA ILE A 91 10.74 -14.78 -4.35
C ILE A 91 12.03 -14.41 -3.60
N ASN A 92 11.97 -14.26 -2.28
CA ASN A 92 13.12 -13.82 -1.47
C ASN A 92 14.04 -14.95 -1.00
N TYR A 93 13.88 -16.17 -1.50
CA TYR A 93 14.55 -17.37 -0.97
C TYR A 93 15.70 -17.83 -1.86
N SER A 94 16.89 -17.26 -1.66
CA SER A 94 18.09 -17.48 -2.51
C SER A 94 18.58 -18.92 -2.64
N VAL A 95 18.09 -19.83 -1.80
CA VAL A 95 18.40 -21.27 -1.88
C VAL A 95 17.66 -21.98 -3.01
N LEU A 96 16.55 -21.40 -3.49
CA LEU A 96 15.79 -21.93 -4.61
C LEU A 96 16.36 -21.37 -5.92
N SER A 97 16.48 -22.22 -6.92
CA SER A 97 16.71 -21.80 -8.30
C SER A 97 15.54 -20.97 -8.85
N ASP A 98 15.77 -20.25 -9.94
CA ASP A 98 14.70 -19.48 -10.59
C ASP A 98 13.62 -20.39 -11.18
N GLU A 99 13.97 -21.60 -11.64
CA GLU A 99 13.01 -22.61 -12.12
C GLU A 99 12.11 -23.13 -10.99
N GLU A 100 12.69 -23.50 -9.84
CA GLU A 100 11.91 -23.91 -8.66
C GLU A 100 11.01 -22.78 -8.15
N CYS A 101 11.55 -21.56 -8.12
CA CYS A 101 10.81 -20.37 -7.74
C CYS A 101 9.59 -20.16 -8.65
N LEU A 102 9.78 -20.25 -9.98
CA LEU A 102 8.72 -20.10 -10.95
C LEU A 102 7.66 -21.21 -10.81
N GLY A 103 8.07 -22.48 -10.70
CA GLY A 103 7.13 -23.60 -10.56
C GLY A 103 6.24 -23.48 -9.32
N ILE A 104 6.81 -23.08 -8.18
CA ILE A 104 6.04 -22.83 -6.95
C ILE A 104 5.07 -21.64 -7.16
N LEU A 105 5.51 -20.56 -7.80
CA LEU A 105 4.66 -19.38 -8.04
C LEU A 105 3.48 -19.73 -8.95
N GLU A 106 3.71 -20.47 -10.04
CA GLU A 106 2.67 -20.93 -10.97
C GLU A 106 1.67 -21.82 -10.24
N GLU A 107 2.14 -22.82 -9.51
CA GLU A 107 1.28 -23.73 -8.73
C GLU A 107 0.42 -22.96 -7.72
N ARG A 108 1.02 -22.03 -6.97
CA ARG A 108 0.30 -21.21 -5.99
C ARG A 108 -0.79 -20.38 -6.67
N ILE A 109 -0.44 -19.64 -7.72
CA ILE A 109 -1.40 -18.76 -8.41
C ILE A 109 -2.54 -19.55 -9.03
N ASP A 110 -2.26 -20.71 -9.63
CA ASP A 110 -3.29 -21.59 -10.17
C ASP A 110 -4.21 -22.11 -9.05
N ASN A 111 -3.66 -22.56 -7.93
CA ASN A 111 -4.44 -23.01 -6.78
C ASN A 111 -5.33 -21.89 -6.24
N TYR A 112 -4.79 -20.67 -6.11
CA TYR A 112 -5.52 -19.52 -5.60
C TYR A 112 -6.65 -19.14 -6.52
N GLY A 113 -6.34 -19.01 -7.81
CA GLY A 113 -7.29 -18.65 -8.85
C GLY A 113 -8.40 -19.67 -9.01
N ASN A 114 -8.09 -20.97 -8.96
CA ASN A 114 -9.08 -22.04 -9.05
C ASN A 114 -10.04 -22.05 -7.86
N ALA A 115 -9.53 -21.94 -6.63
CA ALA A 115 -10.34 -21.88 -5.42
C ALA A 115 -11.25 -20.63 -5.41
N PHE A 116 -10.69 -19.48 -5.75
CA PHE A 116 -11.42 -18.22 -5.89
C PHE A 116 -12.53 -18.30 -6.95
N THR A 117 -12.24 -18.88 -8.12
CA THR A 117 -13.21 -19.08 -9.21
C THR A 117 -14.37 -19.99 -8.79
N LYS A 118 -14.09 -21.05 -8.02
CA LYS A 118 -15.14 -21.89 -7.44
C LYS A 118 -16.02 -21.12 -6.48
N ASN A 119 -15.46 -20.24 -5.65
CA ASN A 119 -16.25 -19.42 -4.73
C ASN A 119 -17.20 -18.48 -5.49
N ILE A 120 -16.73 -17.81 -6.54
CA ILE A 120 -17.58 -16.96 -7.40
C ILE A 120 -18.74 -17.78 -7.98
N THR A 121 -18.42 -18.97 -8.52
CA THR A 121 -19.40 -19.87 -9.13
C THR A 121 -20.44 -20.35 -8.10
N ASN A 122 -19.99 -20.78 -6.92
CA ASN A 122 -20.83 -21.30 -5.85
C ASN A 122 -21.73 -20.22 -5.22
N LEU A 123 -21.25 -18.97 -5.19
CA LEU A 123 -22.04 -17.80 -4.78
C LEU A 123 -22.95 -17.27 -5.90
N CYS A 124 -22.87 -17.83 -7.11
CA CYS A 124 -23.59 -17.41 -8.29
C CYS A 124 -23.39 -15.92 -8.62
N LEU A 125 -22.15 -15.44 -8.52
CA LEU A 125 -21.79 -14.05 -8.80
C LEU A 125 -21.38 -13.86 -10.26
N ASP A 126 -21.82 -12.75 -10.86
CA ASP A 126 -21.52 -12.44 -12.27
C ASP A 126 -20.12 -11.84 -12.47
N SER A 127 -19.52 -11.32 -11.40
CA SER A 127 -18.25 -10.61 -11.45
C SER A 127 -17.57 -10.60 -10.09
N ALA A 128 -16.24 -10.47 -10.08
CA ALA A 128 -15.49 -10.27 -8.87
C ALA A 128 -14.32 -9.29 -9.08
N PHE A 129 -13.82 -8.78 -7.98
CA PHE A 129 -12.71 -7.85 -7.96
C PHE A 129 -11.59 -8.45 -7.11
N ILE A 130 -10.36 -8.32 -7.59
CA ILE A 130 -9.17 -8.66 -6.83
C ILE A 130 -8.39 -7.39 -6.51
N TYR A 131 -7.75 -7.33 -5.36
CA TYR A 131 -6.97 -6.16 -4.94
C TYR A 131 -5.70 -6.60 -4.21
N ALA A 132 -4.82 -5.63 -3.93
CA ALA A 132 -3.58 -5.83 -3.16
C ALA A 132 -2.73 -7.03 -3.64
N ASN A 133 -2.79 -7.33 -4.93
CA ASN A 133 -1.93 -8.32 -5.56
C ASN A 133 -0.53 -7.72 -5.70
N GLN A 134 0.25 -7.81 -4.64
CA GLN A 134 1.57 -7.23 -4.56
C GLN A 134 2.58 -8.12 -5.28
N THR A 135 3.16 -7.67 -6.40
CA THR A 135 4.59 -7.89 -6.76
C THR A 135 5.13 -6.90 -7.81
N THR A 136 4.66 -5.65 -7.84
CA THR A 136 5.34 -4.61 -8.65
C THR A 136 6.65 -4.13 -8.03
N TYR A 137 7.00 -4.65 -6.85
CA TYR A 137 8.28 -4.40 -6.19
C TYR A 137 9.44 -4.97 -7.02
N SER A 138 10.56 -4.25 -7.06
CA SER A 138 11.78 -4.73 -7.68
C SER A 138 12.23 -6.03 -7.03
N TYR A 139 12.38 -7.08 -7.83
CA TYR A 139 12.89 -8.37 -7.38
C TYR A 139 14.31 -8.22 -6.85
N PRO A 140 14.72 -9.07 -5.90
CA PRO A 140 16.12 -9.12 -5.49
C PRO A 140 17.02 -9.31 -6.71
N SER A 141 18.19 -8.67 -6.71
CA SER A 141 19.13 -8.70 -7.85
C SER A 141 19.62 -10.10 -8.23
N PHE A 142 19.42 -11.10 -7.36
CA PHE A 142 19.76 -12.50 -7.61
C PHE A 142 18.65 -13.30 -8.32
N ARG A 143 17.50 -12.68 -8.58
CA ARG A 143 16.36 -13.30 -9.28
C ARG A 143 16.27 -12.82 -10.72
N SER A 144 16.13 -13.75 -11.65
CA SER A 144 15.90 -13.48 -13.07
C SER A 144 14.62 -14.16 -13.57
N LEU A 145 13.47 -13.79 -13.00
CA LEU A 145 12.17 -14.30 -13.42
C LEU A 145 11.69 -13.60 -14.69
N GLU A 146 11.21 -14.36 -15.68
CA GLU A 146 10.62 -13.81 -16.91
C GLU A 146 9.28 -13.09 -16.66
N LYS A 147 8.55 -13.51 -15.64
CA LYS A 147 7.27 -12.92 -15.22
C LYS A 147 7.26 -12.63 -13.74
N THR A 148 6.74 -11.46 -13.40
CA THR A 148 6.37 -11.07 -12.04
C THR A 148 5.10 -11.82 -11.60
N PRO A 149 4.89 -12.17 -10.32
CA PRO A 149 3.62 -12.77 -9.90
C PRO A 149 2.39 -11.91 -10.19
N TYR A 150 2.55 -10.58 -10.27
CA TYR A 150 1.53 -9.66 -10.77
C TYR A 150 1.13 -10.04 -12.20
N GLU A 151 2.10 -10.16 -13.12
CA GLU A 151 1.85 -10.59 -14.50
C GLU A 151 1.32 -12.03 -14.58
N MET A 152 1.74 -12.91 -13.68
CA MET A 152 1.22 -14.28 -13.61
C MET A 152 -0.26 -14.29 -13.20
N VAL A 153 -0.67 -13.50 -12.21
CA VAL A 153 -2.08 -13.34 -11.86
C VAL A 153 -2.84 -12.67 -13.00
N GLN A 154 -2.31 -11.62 -13.65
CA GLN A 154 -2.96 -11.06 -14.84
C GLN A 154 -3.17 -12.12 -15.92
N SER A 155 -2.16 -12.98 -16.16
CA SER A 155 -2.27 -14.10 -17.09
C SER A 155 -3.35 -15.11 -16.68
N PHE A 156 -3.55 -15.34 -15.37
CA PHE A 156 -4.65 -16.15 -14.86
C PHE A 156 -6.01 -15.50 -15.13
N LEU A 157 -6.15 -14.20 -14.87
CA LEU A 157 -7.38 -13.44 -15.12
C LEU A 157 -7.78 -13.47 -16.60
N GLU A 158 -6.82 -13.27 -17.51
CA GLU A 158 -7.05 -13.31 -18.96
C GLU A 158 -7.54 -14.67 -19.46
N LYS A 159 -7.14 -15.76 -18.78
CA LYS A 159 -7.60 -17.13 -19.08
C LYS A 159 -8.94 -17.47 -18.44
N SER A 160 -9.38 -16.70 -17.43
CA SER A 160 -10.64 -16.95 -16.74
C SER A 160 -11.82 -16.55 -17.64
N ASN A 161 -12.82 -17.43 -17.72
CA ASN A 161 -14.08 -17.12 -18.40
C ASN A 161 -15.01 -16.22 -17.55
N LEU A 162 -14.60 -15.88 -16.33
CA LEU A 162 -15.37 -15.02 -15.45
C LEU A 162 -14.94 -13.56 -15.57
N PRO A 163 -15.87 -12.59 -15.45
CA PRO A 163 -15.56 -11.17 -15.37
C PRO A 163 -14.87 -10.84 -14.03
N ILE A 164 -13.56 -11.12 -13.95
CA ILE A 164 -12.72 -10.82 -12.79
C ILE A 164 -11.82 -9.64 -13.13
N GLU A 165 -11.75 -8.68 -12.22
CA GLU A 165 -10.99 -7.46 -12.43
C GLU A 165 -9.98 -7.18 -11.32
N GLN A 166 -8.74 -6.85 -11.69
CA GLN A 166 -7.74 -6.32 -10.77
C GLN A 166 -7.94 -4.82 -10.51
N LEU A 167 -8.12 -4.47 -9.24
CA LEU A 167 -8.12 -3.09 -8.76
C LEU A 167 -6.71 -2.56 -8.53
N LEU A 168 -6.54 -1.29 -8.88
CA LEU A 168 -5.38 -0.46 -8.57
C LEU A 168 -5.64 0.37 -7.30
N PRO A 169 -4.59 0.78 -6.57
CA PRO A 169 -4.71 1.73 -5.47
C PRO A 169 -5.50 2.99 -5.87
N GLY A 170 -6.39 3.45 -4.98
CA GLY A 170 -7.21 4.64 -5.19
C GLY A 170 -8.40 4.47 -6.15
N GLN A 171 -8.59 3.28 -6.75
CA GLN A 171 -9.77 3.03 -7.59
C GLN A 171 -11.04 2.92 -6.76
N VAL A 172 -12.11 3.50 -7.29
CA VAL A 172 -13.46 3.42 -6.72
C VAL A 172 -14.35 2.64 -7.67
N ILE A 173 -15.10 1.68 -7.14
CA ILE A 173 -16.17 0.98 -7.83
C ILE A 173 -17.49 1.56 -7.35
N ASN A 174 -18.24 2.18 -8.25
CA ASN A 174 -19.58 2.67 -7.96
C ASN A 174 -20.63 1.55 -8.03
N CYS A 175 -21.84 1.81 -7.53
CA CYS A 175 -22.97 0.86 -7.57
C CYS A 175 -23.42 0.46 -8.99
N ASP A 176 -22.94 1.15 -10.03
CA ASP A 176 -23.12 0.79 -11.44
C ASP A 176 -21.95 -0.05 -11.98
N LYS A 177 -21.05 -0.53 -11.10
CA LYS A 177 -19.76 -1.18 -11.44
C LYS A 177 -18.85 -0.31 -12.33
N LYS A 178 -19.11 1.00 -12.39
CA LYS A 178 -18.26 1.98 -13.09
C LYS A 178 -17.06 2.35 -12.24
N LYS A 179 -15.91 2.47 -12.91
CA LYS A 179 -14.64 2.84 -12.29
C LYS A 179 -14.47 4.34 -12.31
N GLU A 180 -14.08 4.88 -11.17
CA GLU A 180 -13.52 6.20 -11.08
C GLU A 180 -12.12 6.08 -10.48
N VAL A 181 -11.14 6.69 -11.13
CA VAL A 181 -9.84 6.90 -10.50
C VAL A 181 -10.00 8.14 -9.66
N ARG A 182 -10.02 7.98 -8.33
CA ARG A 182 -9.78 9.17 -7.50
C ARG A 182 -8.34 9.57 -7.72
N GLN A 183 -8.15 10.71 -8.39
CA GLN A 183 -6.89 11.45 -8.30
C GLN A 183 -6.82 12.04 -6.88
N GLU A 184 -6.59 11.19 -5.89
CA GLU A 184 -5.98 11.68 -4.67
C GLU A 184 -4.55 12.06 -5.06
N ASN A 185 -4.14 13.29 -4.74
CA ASN A 185 -2.72 13.66 -4.77
C ASN A 185 -2.02 12.84 -3.68
N GLU A 186 -1.82 11.54 -3.93
CA GLU A 186 -1.19 10.61 -3.01
C GLU A 186 0.28 11.00 -2.87
N ILE A 187 0.55 11.86 -1.89
CA ILE A 187 1.91 12.13 -1.45
C ILE A 187 2.35 10.88 -0.68
N SER A 188 3.28 10.11 -1.23
CA SER A 188 3.88 8.98 -0.52
C SER A 188 4.38 9.40 0.86
N LEU A 189 4.37 8.49 1.85
CA LEU A 189 4.86 8.82 3.20
C LEU A 189 6.30 9.37 3.17
N PHE A 190 7.15 8.83 2.29
CA PHE A 190 8.49 9.35 2.06
C PHE A 190 8.45 10.81 1.58
N SER A 191 7.68 11.10 0.53
CA SER A 191 7.53 12.46 -0.01
C SER A 191 6.94 13.42 1.03
N PHE A 192 5.99 12.96 1.84
CA PHE A 192 5.40 13.74 2.93
C PHE A 192 6.46 14.10 3.99
N CYS A 193 7.23 13.11 4.46
CA CYS A 193 8.29 13.32 5.45
C CYS A 193 9.39 14.23 4.90
N LEU A 194 9.85 14.00 3.66
CA LEU A 194 10.89 14.81 3.02
C LEU A 194 10.44 16.27 2.84
N ASN A 195 9.22 16.49 2.35
CA ASN A 195 8.66 17.83 2.19
C ASN A 195 8.45 18.53 3.55
N THR A 196 8.00 17.80 4.57
CA THR A 196 7.83 18.36 5.92
C THR A 196 9.19 18.70 6.55
N PHE A 197 10.19 17.84 6.37
CA PHE A 197 11.57 18.09 6.81
C PHE A 197 12.14 19.34 6.11
N LEU A 198 11.90 19.48 4.81
CA LEU A 198 12.27 20.66 4.03
C LEU A 198 11.57 21.93 4.54
N THR A 199 10.26 21.90 4.76
CA THR A 199 9.50 23.04 5.30
C THR A 199 10.07 23.51 6.63
N LYS A 200 10.38 22.57 7.54
CA LYS A 200 11.01 22.89 8.83
C LYS A 200 12.42 23.47 8.65
N ALA A 201 13.20 22.93 7.72
CA ALA A 201 14.53 23.46 7.39
C ALA A 201 14.46 24.89 6.84
N ARG A 202 13.53 25.17 5.91
CA ARG A 202 13.29 26.51 5.34
C ARG A 202 12.90 27.50 6.43
N LYS A 203 11.98 27.12 7.33
CA LYS A 203 11.57 27.95 8.48
C LYS A 203 12.74 28.26 9.42
N PHE A 204 13.57 27.25 9.72
CA PHE A 204 14.72 27.40 10.59
C PHE A 204 15.81 28.29 9.98
N THR A 205 16.13 28.05 8.71
CA THR A 205 17.20 28.75 7.98
C THR A 205 16.77 30.09 7.40
N LYS A 206 15.46 30.37 7.37
CA LYS A 206 14.84 31.53 6.71
C LYS A 206 15.24 31.62 5.23
N LYS A 207 15.30 30.47 4.56
CA LYS A 207 15.71 30.35 3.15
C LYS A 207 14.64 29.60 2.34
N ASP A 208 13.87 30.33 1.55
CA ASP A 208 12.78 29.73 0.75
C ASP A 208 13.32 28.93 -0.45
N ASN A 209 14.37 29.42 -1.12
CA ASN A 209 15.02 28.75 -2.25
C ASN A 209 16.02 27.66 -1.78
N LEU A 210 15.60 26.84 -0.82
CA LEU A 210 16.28 25.64 -0.34
C LEU A 210 15.50 24.41 -0.82
N PHE A 211 16.17 23.37 -1.29
CA PHE A 211 15.52 22.17 -1.84
C PHE A 211 16.18 20.89 -1.34
N PHE A 212 15.39 19.86 -1.08
CA PHE A 212 15.83 18.49 -0.79
C PHE A 212 15.29 17.56 -1.88
N LYS A 213 16.18 16.88 -2.61
CA LYS A 213 15.82 16.09 -3.80
C LYS A 213 16.49 14.73 -3.81
N VAL A 214 15.88 13.76 -4.49
CA VAL A 214 16.49 12.43 -4.66
C VAL A 214 17.50 12.46 -5.81
N ASN A 215 17.13 13.07 -6.93
CA ASN A 215 17.98 13.15 -8.11
C ASN A 215 18.52 14.57 -8.29
N LYS A 216 19.69 14.66 -8.94
CA LYS A 216 20.33 15.94 -9.25
C LYS A 216 19.52 16.73 -10.27
N GLU A 217 18.89 16.04 -11.20
CA GLU A 217 18.10 16.58 -12.31
C GLU A 217 16.86 17.35 -11.81
N ASP A 218 16.38 17.01 -10.61
CA ASP A 218 15.24 17.67 -9.97
C ASP A 218 15.63 18.95 -9.19
N CYS A 219 16.93 19.28 -9.14
CA CYS A 219 17.43 20.47 -8.47
C CYS A 219 17.22 21.72 -9.31
N GLU A 220 16.66 22.75 -8.69
CA GLU A 220 16.43 24.05 -9.31
C GLU A 220 17.72 24.88 -9.36
N SER A 221 18.01 25.52 -10.50
CA SER A 221 19.25 26.28 -10.74
C SER A 221 19.36 27.55 -9.90
N GLU A 222 18.24 28.13 -9.49
CA GLU A 222 18.18 29.39 -8.74
C GLU A 222 18.29 29.20 -7.22
N GLY A 223 18.33 27.95 -6.73
CA GLY A 223 18.34 27.63 -5.31
C GLY A 223 19.51 26.79 -4.84
N VAL A 224 19.56 26.56 -3.52
CA VAL A 224 20.49 25.62 -2.90
C VAL A 224 19.80 24.28 -2.76
N CYS A 225 20.29 23.26 -3.46
CA CYS A 225 19.71 21.94 -3.46
C CYS A 225 20.65 20.95 -2.76
N TYR A 226 20.14 20.22 -1.78
CA TYR A 226 20.80 19.06 -1.19
C TYR A 226 20.17 17.82 -1.81
N TYR A 227 20.99 16.91 -2.33
CA TYR A 227 20.48 15.70 -2.96
C TYR A 227 21.30 14.45 -2.62
N THR A 228 20.60 13.33 -2.53
CA THR A 228 21.12 11.97 -2.29
C THR A 228 20.04 10.94 -2.62
N ASP A 229 20.40 9.67 -2.73
CA ASP A 229 19.44 8.59 -2.99
C ASP A 229 18.37 8.45 -1.89
N MET A 230 17.32 7.70 -2.22
CA MET A 230 16.18 7.49 -1.32
C MET A 230 16.57 6.82 -0.01
N VAL A 231 17.55 5.92 -0.02
CA VAL A 231 18.00 5.17 1.16
C VAL A 231 18.65 6.12 2.15
N ASN A 232 19.55 6.98 1.70
CA ASN A 232 20.20 7.96 2.55
C ASN A 232 19.21 8.99 3.10
N TRP A 233 18.25 9.45 2.29
CA TRP A 233 17.16 10.29 2.78
C TRP A 233 16.33 9.59 3.87
N GLN A 234 15.96 8.32 3.68
CA GLN A 234 15.25 7.57 4.70
C GLN A 234 16.02 7.50 6.01
N ARG A 235 17.33 7.21 5.96
CA ARG A 235 18.21 7.17 7.13
C ARG A 235 18.28 8.52 7.87
N ILE A 236 18.26 9.64 7.13
CA ILE A 236 18.16 10.99 7.73
C ILE A 236 16.77 11.20 8.36
N LEU A 237 15.70 10.83 7.65
CA LEU A 237 14.31 11.04 8.07
C LEU A 237 13.89 10.15 9.26
N ILE A 238 14.58 9.04 9.51
CA ILE A 238 14.39 8.22 10.72
C ILE A 238 15.38 8.59 11.84
N GLY A 239 16.24 9.59 11.60
CA GLY A 239 17.22 10.08 12.56
C GLY A 239 18.44 9.17 12.75
N GLU A 240 18.66 8.18 11.90
CA GLU A 240 19.88 7.37 11.92
C GLU A 240 21.10 8.21 11.50
N LEU A 241 20.93 8.98 10.41
CA LEU A 241 21.90 9.94 9.91
C LEU A 241 21.44 11.37 10.19
N THR A 242 22.38 12.31 10.04
CA THR A 242 22.12 13.74 10.04
C THR A 242 22.21 14.24 8.59
N LEU A 243 21.52 15.34 8.27
CA LEU A 243 21.69 16.06 6.99
C LEU A 243 23.16 16.50 6.74
N GLU A 244 24.00 16.48 7.78
CA GLU A 244 25.43 16.76 7.66
C GLU A 244 26.15 15.71 6.80
N SER A 245 25.64 14.48 6.70
CA SER A 245 26.20 13.46 5.81
C SER A 245 26.22 13.90 4.35
N ILE A 246 25.29 14.77 3.95
CA ILE A 246 25.26 15.41 2.63
C ILE A 246 26.19 16.61 2.61
N THR A 247 26.17 17.45 3.65
CA THR A 247 26.89 18.73 3.66
C THR A 247 28.42 18.55 3.66
N ILE A 248 28.91 17.45 4.25
CA ILE A 248 30.34 17.07 4.23
C ILE A 248 30.74 16.27 2.98
N GLY A 249 29.79 15.97 2.10
CA GLY A 249 30.01 15.22 0.86
C GLY A 249 30.19 13.72 1.04
N GLY A 250 29.79 13.14 2.18
CA GLY A 250 29.95 11.71 2.46
C GLY A 250 28.88 10.83 1.79
N LEU A 251 27.62 11.28 1.81
CA LEU A 251 26.45 10.52 1.34
C LEU A 251 25.51 11.41 0.54
N GLY A 252 26.04 12.32 -0.26
CA GLY A 252 25.23 13.22 -1.08
C GLY A 252 26.03 14.40 -1.63
N SER A 253 25.31 15.34 -2.21
CA SER A 253 25.91 16.52 -2.83
C SER A 253 25.02 17.75 -2.68
N VAL A 254 25.64 18.92 -2.84
CA VAL A 254 24.96 20.21 -2.77
C VAL A 254 25.17 20.97 -4.08
N THR A 255 24.09 21.41 -4.73
CA THR A 255 24.16 22.40 -5.80
C THR A 255 23.75 23.78 -5.28
N LYS A 256 24.32 24.82 -5.88
CA LYS A 256 24.02 26.22 -5.56
C LYS A 256 24.22 27.09 -6.81
N PRO A 257 23.66 28.31 -6.85
CA PRO A 257 24.03 29.27 -7.87
C PRO A 257 25.53 29.57 -7.82
N LYS A 258 26.16 29.73 -8.99
CA LYS A 258 27.62 29.83 -9.14
C LYS A 258 28.22 30.90 -8.21
N ASP A 259 27.61 32.07 -8.17
CA ASP A 259 28.10 33.23 -7.43
C ASP A 259 27.52 33.37 -6.02
N SER A 260 26.75 32.39 -5.55
CA SER A 260 26.15 32.41 -4.20
C SER A 260 27.14 31.95 -3.13
N ASN A 261 27.32 32.75 -2.08
CA ASN A 261 27.98 32.31 -0.84
C ASN A 261 26.92 31.69 0.10
N ILE A 262 27.08 30.41 0.41
CA ILE A 262 26.14 29.64 1.23
C ILE A 262 26.68 29.32 2.63
N SER A 263 27.76 29.95 3.09
CA SER A 263 28.40 29.62 4.37
C SER A 263 27.44 29.76 5.57
N ASP A 264 26.69 30.86 5.65
CA ASP A 264 25.71 31.09 6.72
C ASP A 264 24.55 30.08 6.67
N LEU A 265 24.10 29.76 5.45
CA LEU A 265 23.08 28.73 5.24
C LEU A 265 23.60 27.37 5.69
N HIS A 266 24.84 27.03 5.34
CA HIS A 266 25.46 25.76 5.72
C HIS A 266 25.55 25.62 7.24
N HIS A 267 26.01 26.67 7.94
CA HIS A 267 26.05 26.66 9.41
C HIS A 267 24.64 26.47 10.03
N SER A 268 23.64 27.16 9.47
CA SER A 268 22.25 27.04 9.91
C SER A 268 21.67 25.65 9.65
N ILE A 269 21.99 25.06 8.49
CA ILE A 269 21.59 23.70 8.11
C ILE A 269 22.23 22.66 9.01
N THR A 270 23.52 22.77 9.32
CA THR A 270 24.20 21.86 10.25
C THR A 270 23.55 21.92 11.63
N LYS A 271 23.23 23.11 12.14
CA LYS A 271 22.52 23.24 13.43
C LYS A 271 21.12 22.63 13.38
N PHE A 272 20.34 22.92 12.33
CA PHE A 272 19.02 22.32 12.12
C PHE A 272 19.11 20.78 12.10
N SER A 273 20.09 20.24 11.39
CA SER A 273 20.32 18.81 11.20
C SER A 273 20.38 18.04 12.52
N TYR A 274 21.19 18.51 13.47
CA TYR A 274 21.32 17.89 14.79
C TYR A 274 20.06 18.03 15.65
N MET A 275 19.43 19.22 15.61
CA MET A 275 18.17 19.45 16.35
C MET A 275 17.05 18.55 15.83
N ALA A 276 16.91 18.46 14.51
CA ALA A 276 15.91 17.63 13.86
C ALA A 276 16.14 16.15 14.16
N GLN A 277 17.38 15.66 14.08
CA GLN A 277 17.71 14.28 14.44
C GLN A 277 17.31 13.94 15.88
N ALA A 278 17.64 14.82 16.84
CA ALA A 278 17.27 14.61 18.24
C ALA A 278 15.74 14.56 18.44
N GLN A 279 15.00 15.44 17.75
CA GLN A 279 13.54 15.45 17.81
C GLN A 279 12.92 14.24 17.12
N ILE A 280 13.44 13.81 15.97
CA ILE A 280 12.99 12.59 15.28
C ILE A 280 13.20 11.37 16.17
N LYS A 281 14.38 11.22 16.80
CA LYS A 281 14.64 10.12 17.74
C LYS A 281 13.68 10.13 18.94
N LYS A 282 13.26 11.31 19.40
CA LYS A 282 12.36 11.47 20.54
C LYS A 282 10.88 11.25 20.17
N LEU A 283 10.44 11.77 19.03
CA LEU A 283 9.02 11.85 18.65
C LEU A 283 8.61 10.82 17.58
N GLY A 284 9.58 10.19 16.92
CA GLY A 284 9.37 9.34 15.76
C GLY A 284 8.58 10.09 14.66
N LEU A 285 7.54 9.45 14.15
CA LEU A 285 6.64 10.04 13.15
C LEU A 285 5.93 11.32 13.63
N GLY A 286 5.79 11.52 14.95
CA GLY A 286 5.18 12.73 15.52
C GLY A 286 5.96 14.02 15.21
N TYR A 287 7.25 13.93 14.87
CA TYR A 287 8.03 15.07 14.40
C TYR A 287 7.45 15.69 13.12
N TYR A 288 6.88 14.85 12.24
CA TYR A 288 6.34 15.27 10.95
C TYR A 288 4.89 15.76 11.03
N ASP A 289 4.31 15.82 12.24
CA ASP A 289 3.00 16.42 12.43
C ASP A 289 3.11 17.95 12.39
N LEU A 290 2.54 18.55 11.35
CA LEU A 290 2.51 20.00 11.15
C LEU A 290 1.55 20.72 12.12
N THR A 291 0.73 20.00 12.88
CA THR A 291 -0.19 20.60 13.86
C THR A 291 0.46 20.95 15.20
N ASN A 292 1.74 20.58 15.40
CA ASN A 292 2.52 20.85 16.61
C ASN A 292 3.48 22.05 16.47
N GLU A 293 3.27 22.94 15.49
CA GLU A 293 4.04 24.18 15.31
C GLU A 293 3.34 25.44 15.82
#